data_AF-A0A6N7Y9C9-F1
#
_entry.id   AF-A0A6N7Y9C9-F1
#
_cell.length_a   1.000
_cell.length_b   1.000
_cell.length_c   1.000
_cell.angle_alpha   90.00
_cell.angle_beta   90.00
_cell.angle_gamma   90.00
#
_symmetry.space_group_name_H-M   'P 1'
#
loop_
_entity.id
_entity.type
_entity.pdbx_description
1 polymer ?
#
loop_
_entity_poly.entity_id
_entity_poly.type
_entity_poly.pdbx_seq_one_letter_code
_entity_poly.pdbx_strand_id
1 'polypeptide(L)'
;MICITAWSVRRPWHALGIWATVTIALVALGTQLTGHLASTSIEVPGSGSARAAAVDERAFGERTEVPVLLTGPRAGLAEQRDELMAALAALTDVDVSAVPARHLPRSADGGLQSELVVARVPSLQSFDGKAADRIRAVVDRTVTAPVTASVTGFSAIGGAVSEESVKAAHDAELIAIPILLIVLLLVFRSPVAAGIPAILGLATVASAYGLVDLVARSRDITDVATP
;
A
#
# COMPACT_ATOMS: atom_id res chain seq x y z
N MET A 1 -27.49 -32.18 -10.44
CA MET A 1 -26.37 -32.07 -11.42
C MET A 1 -26.78 -32.39 -12.86
N ILE A 2 -27.55 -33.45 -13.14
CA ILE A 2 -27.85 -33.94 -14.52
C ILE A 2 -28.60 -32.92 -15.41
N CYS A 3 -29.49 -32.08 -14.85
CA CYS A 3 -30.22 -31.09 -15.65
C CYS A 3 -29.36 -29.90 -16.13
N ILE A 4 -28.38 -29.47 -15.32
CA ILE A 4 -27.48 -28.35 -15.68
C ILE A 4 -26.52 -28.78 -16.80
N THR A 5 -25.97 -30.00 -16.70
CA THR A 5 -25.13 -30.56 -17.77
C THR A 5 -25.92 -30.80 -19.06
N ALA A 6 -27.16 -31.30 -18.99
CA ALA A 6 -27.99 -31.49 -20.18
C ALA A 6 -28.34 -30.17 -20.88
N TRP A 7 -28.54 -29.08 -20.14
CA TRP A 7 -28.85 -27.76 -20.71
C TRP A 7 -27.62 -27.11 -21.36
N SER A 8 -26.45 -27.15 -20.70
CA SER A 8 -25.19 -26.63 -21.27
C SER A 8 -24.78 -27.34 -22.55
N VAL A 9 -24.99 -28.65 -22.64
CA VAL A 9 -24.65 -29.44 -23.85
C VAL A 9 -25.66 -29.17 -24.99
N ARG A 10 -26.93 -28.88 -24.67
CA ARG A 10 -27.98 -28.63 -25.69
C ARG A 10 -27.96 -27.21 -26.26
N ARG A 11 -27.47 -26.22 -25.52
CA ARG A 11 -27.35 -24.81 -25.97
C ARG A 11 -26.01 -24.20 -25.57
N PRO A 12 -24.89 -24.69 -26.12
CA PRO A 12 -23.54 -24.28 -25.71
C PRO A 12 -23.32 -22.77 -25.88
N TRP A 13 -23.87 -22.19 -26.95
CA TRP A 13 -23.78 -20.75 -27.21
C TRP A 13 -24.48 -19.88 -26.16
N HIS A 14 -25.59 -20.34 -25.57
CA HIS A 14 -26.28 -19.57 -24.52
C HIS A 14 -25.50 -19.64 -23.22
N ALA A 15 -24.98 -20.82 -22.87
CA ALA A 15 -24.14 -20.99 -21.69
C ALA A 15 -22.86 -20.13 -21.78
N LEU A 16 -22.17 -20.15 -22.93
CA LEU A 16 -21.00 -19.30 -23.18
C LEU A 16 -21.35 -17.81 -23.18
N GLY A 17 -22.48 -17.41 -23.77
CA GLY A 17 -22.92 -16.02 -23.79
C GLY A 17 -23.23 -15.46 -22.40
N ILE A 18 -23.94 -16.23 -21.57
CA ILE A 18 -24.23 -15.84 -20.17
C ILE A 18 -22.94 -15.74 -19.38
N TRP A 19 -22.07 -16.75 -19.47
CA TRP A 19 -20.79 -16.73 -18.77
C TRP A 19 -19.93 -15.53 -19.18
N ALA A 20 -19.78 -15.28 -20.48
CA ALA A 20 -19.02 -14.14 -20.98
C ALA A 20 -19.60 -12.81 -20.50
N THR A 21 -20.93 -12.68 -20.48
CA THR A 21 -21.61 -11.46 -20.04
C THR A 21 -21.38 -11.21 -18.54
N VAL A 22 -21.49 -12.24 -17.70
CA VAL A 22 -21.23 -12.13 -16.26
C VAL A 22 -19.77 -11.75 -16.00
N THR A 23 -18.83 -12.42 -16.66
CA THR A 23 -17.39 -12.11 -16.57
C THR A 23 -17.12 -10.66 -16.98
N ILE A 24 -17.63 -10.22 -18.13
CA ILE A 24 -17.42 -8.84 -18.60
C ILE A 24 -18.02 -7.82 -17.62
N ALA A 25 -19.22 -8.10 -17.07
CA ALA A 25 -19.83 -7.23 -16.08
C ALA A 25 -18.99 -7.13 -14.80
N LEU A 26 -18.47 -8.25 -14.29
CA LEU A 26 -17.57 -8.24 -13.12
C LEU A 26 -16.28 -7.48 -13.43
N VAL A 27 -15.64 -7.74 -14.56
CA VAL A 27 -14.42 -7.03 -14.96
C VAL A 27 -14.65 -5.53 -15.06
N ALA A 28 -15.77 -5.10 -15.67
CA ALA A 28 -16.11 -3.69 -15.78
C ALA A 28 -16.26 -3.03 -14.40
N LEU A 29 -16.93 -3.71 -13.46
CA LEU A 29 -17.05 -3.24 -12.07
C LEU A 29 -15.68 -3.17 -11.37
N GLY A 30 -14.82 -4.17 -11.61
CA GLY A 30 -13.48 -4.25 -11.01
C GLY A 30 -12.50 -3.16 -11.45
N THR A 31 -12.74 -2.45 -12.55
CA THR A 31 -11.86 -1.33 -12.96
C THR A 31 -11.91 -0.13 -12.00
N GLN A 32 -12.88 -0.08 -11.08
CA GLN A 32 -13.02 0.98 -10.08
C GLN A 32 -12.37 0.65 -8.72
N LEU A 33 -11.76 -0.54 -8.58
CA LEU A 33 -11.18 -1.04 -7.32
C LEU A 33 -10.09 -0.16 -6.73
N THR A 34 -9.26 0.46 -7.57
CA THR A 34 -8.03 1.12 -7.12
C THR A 34 -8.30 2.30 -6.18
N GLY A 35 -9.53 2.84 -6.19
CA GLY A 35 -9.96 3.89 -5.27
C GLY A 35 -10.64 3.41 -3.99
N HIS A 36 -10.95 2.11 -3.86
CA HIS A 36 -11.85 1.56 -2.85
C HIS A 36 -11.24 0.42 -2.00
N LEU A 37 -9.97 0.08 -2.21
CA LEU A 37 -9.30 -0.87 -1.34
C LEU A 37 -9.21 -0.28 0.07
N ALA A 38 -9.93 -0.92 0.99
CA ALA A 38 -9.92 -0.58 2.40
C ALA A 38 -8.49 -0.66 2.92
N SER A 39 -8.15 0.33 3.75
CA SER A 39 -6.83 0.50 4.31
C SER A 39 -6.44 -0.75 5.08
N THR A 40 -5.22 -1.27 4.86
CA THR A 40 -4.66 -2.31 5.72
C THR A 40 -4.59 -1.77 7.14
N SER A 41 -5.56 -2.16 7.97
CA SER A 41 -5.60 -1.80 9.37
C SER A 41 -5.08 -2.98 10.18
N ILE A 42 -4.02 -2.72 10.94
CA ILE A 42 -3.50 -3.65 11.95
C ILE A 42 -4.20 -3.48 13.30
N GLU A 43 -5.23 -2.63 13.37
CA GLU A 43 -5.98 -2.40 14.61
C GLU A 43 -7.03 -3.48 14.83
N VAL A 44 -7.11 -3.97 16.06
CA VAL A 44 -8.16 -4.92 16.45
C VAL A 44 -9.40 -4.15 16.89
N PRO A 45 -10.56 -4.30 16.21
CA PRO A 45 -11.78 -3.61 16.58
C PRO A 45 -12.20 -3.91 18.02
N GLY A 46 -12.61 -2.87 18.76
CA GLY A 46 -13.05 -2.99 20.17
C GLY A 46 -11.92 -3.11 21.21
N SER A 47 -10.67 -3.20 20.77
CA SER A 47 -9.51 -3.19 21.67
C SER A 47 -9.37 -1.87 22.45
N GLY A 48 -8.58 -1.89 23.53
CA GLY A 48 -8.26 -0.67 24.28
C GLY A 48 -7.44 0.33 23.44
N SER A 49 -6.57 -0.17 22.57
CA SER A 49 -5.78 0.64 21.64
C SER A 49 -6.64 1.31 20.56
N ALA A 50 -7.58 0.58 19.94
CA ALA A 50 -8.49 1.15 18.95
C ALA A 50 -9.37 2.26 19.55
N ARG A 51 -9.79 2.11 20.81
CA ARG A 51 -10.51 3.16 21.53
C ARG A 51 -9.64 4.38 21.82
N ALA A 52 -8.37 4.19 22.16
CA ALA A 52 -7.43 5.28 22.36
C ALA A 52 -7.17 6.04 21.05
N ALA A 53 -6.93 5.30 19.95
CA ALA A 53 -6.77 5.87 18.61
C ALA A 53 -7.99 6.68 18.18
N ALA A 54 -9.20 6.15 18.36
CA ALA A 54 -10.43 6.87 18.02
C ALA A 54 -10.65 8.15 18.86
N VAL A 55 -10.13 8.21 20.10
CA VAL A 55 -10.17 9.43 20.91
C VAL A 55 -9.14 10.44 20.39
N ASP A 56 -7.94 9.98 20.04
CA ASP A 56 -6.88 10.80 19.46
C ASP A 56 -7.32 11.43 18.13
N GLU A 57 -7.88 10.64 17.22
CA GLU A 57 -8.42 11.11 15.94
C GLU A 57 -9.53 12.16 16.11
N ARG A 58 -10.44 11.98 17.07
CA ARG A 58 -11.50 12.96 17.34
C ARG A 58 -10.97 14.27 17.91
N ALA A 59 -9.91 14.20 18.71
CA ALA A 59 -9.33 15.37 19.39
C ALA A 59 -8.34 16.13 18.50
N PHE A 60 -7.57 15.42 17.67
CA PHE A 60 -6.43 15.98 16.93
C PHE A 60 -6.51 15.79 15.40
N GLY A 61 -7.54 15.10 14.90
CA GLY A 61 -7.74 14.79 13.49
C GLY A 61 -6.95 13.56 13.01
N GLU A 62 -7.28 13.07 11.82
CA GLU A 62 -6.60 11.95 11.17
C GLU A 62 -5.22 12.39 10.66
N ARG A 63 -4.20 12.17 11.50
CA ARG A 63 -2.83 12.62 11.26
C ARG A 63 -1.86 11.49 11.48
N THR A 64 -0.92 11.36 10.57
CA THR A 64 0.18 10.41 10.68
C THR A 64 1.46 11.14 11.07
N GLU A 65 2.14 10.61 12.08
CA GLU A 65 3.47 11.07 12.46
C GLU A 65 4.53 10.45 11.55
N VAL A 66 5.38 11.31 10.99
CA VAL A 66 6.53 10.94 10.17
C VAL A 66 7.79 11.49 10.86
N PRO A 67 8.47 10.66 11.65
CA PRO A 67 9.74 11.03 12.26
C PRO A 67 10.86 11.07 11.21
N VAL A 68 11.66 12.14 11.26
CA VAL A 68 12.84 12.37 10.44
C VAL A 68 14.05 12.49 11.36
N LEU A 69 14.96 11.55 11.23
CA LEU A 69 16.21 11.54 11.98
C LEU A 69 17.31 12.22 11.16
N LEU A 70 17.79 13.36 11.62
CA LEU A 70 18.97 14.04 11.10
C LEU A 70 20.21 13.53 11.83
N THR A 71 21.27 13.20 11.10
CA THR A 71 22.55 12.76 11.67
C THR A 71 23.70 13.47 10.97
N GLY A 72 24.60 14.09 11.73
CA GLY A 72 25.74 14.79 11.14
C GLY A 72 26.64 15.51 12.14
N PRO A 73 27.64 16.25 11.65
CA PRO A 73 28.53 17.06 12.47
C PRO A 73 27.77 18.18 13.19
N ARG A 74 28.14 18.46 14.45
CA ARG A 74 27.46 19.46 15.29
C ARG A 74 27.43 20.87 14.68
N ALA A 75 28.43 21.22 13.87
CA ALA A 75 28.56 22.56 13.28
C ALA A 75 27.46 22.91 12.27
N GLY A 76 26.81 21.92 11.64
CA GLY A 76 25.78 22.16 10.62
C GLY A 76 24.41 21.54 10.93
N LEU A 77 24.31 20.70 11.96
CA LEU A 77 23.08 19.96 12.26
C LEU A 77 21.92 20.88 12.68
N ALA A 78 22.19 21.91 13.49
CA ALA A 78 21.16 22.84 13.96
C ALA A 78 20.60 23.73 12.84
N GLU A 79 21.48 24.21 11.94
CA GLU A 79 21.06 25.01 10.79
C GLU A 79 20.19 24.19 9.83
N GLN A 80 20.61 22.96 9.51
CA GLN A 80 19.87 22.04 8.64
C GLN A 80 18.52 21.62 9.26
N ARG A 81 18.45 21.45 10.59
CA ARG A 81 17.18 21.26 11.30
C ARG A 81 16.27 22.47 11.12
N ASP A 82 16.77 23.67 11.38
CA ASP A 82 15.94 24.88 11.32
C ASP A 82 15.45 25.15 9.90
N GLU A 83 16.28 24.87 8.89
CA GLU A 83 15.91 24.91 7.49
C GLU A 83 14.83 23.87 7.14
N LEU A 84 14.98 22.62 7.61
CA LEU A 84 13.98 21.57 7.41
C LEU A 84 12.66 21.91 8.11
N MET A 85 12.72 22.42 9.35
CA MET A 85 11.54 22.89 10.09
C MET A 85 10.82 24.00 9.34
N ALA A 86 11.56 24.97 8.78
CA ALA A 86 10.99 26.05 7.98
C ALA A 86 10.36 25.55 6.67
N ALA A 87 11.03 24.64 5.98
CA ALA A 87 10.54 24.04 4.73
C ALA A 87 9.27 23.21 4.96
N LEU A 88 9.22 22.46 6.05
CA LEU A 88 8.04 21.67 6.43
C LEU A 88 6.91 22.56 6.95
N ALA A 89 7.20 23.61 7.73
CA ALA A 89 6.19 24.56 8.22
C ALA A 89 5.60 25.44 7.11
N ALA A 90 6.28 25.56 5.96
CA ALA A 90 5.72 26.19 4.77
C ALA A 90 4.59 25.37 4.12
N LEU A 91 4.46 24.09 4.46
CA LEU A 91 3.35 23.26 4.02
C LEU A 91 2.13 23.57 4.91
N THR A 92 1.05 24.03 4.27
CA THR A 92 -0.15 24.56 4.95
C THR A 92 -0.86 23.55 5.85
N ASP A 93 -0.63 22.27 5.63
CA ASP A 93 -1.30 21.16 6.32
C ASP A 93 -0.35 20.34 7.20
N VAL A 94 0.92 20.73 7.37
CA VAL A 94 1.89 19.92 8.12
C VAL A 94 2.25 20.60 9.44
N ASP A 95 1.97 19.93 10.55
CA ASP A 95 2.37 20.37 11.88
C ASP A 95 3.71 19.76 12.24
N VAL A 96 4.73 20.60 12.44
CA VAL A 96 6.10 20.13 12.68
C VAL A 96 6.51 20.42 14.11
N SER A 97 7.10 19.44 14.78
CA SER A 97 7.68 19.61 16.11
C SER A 97 9.08 19.01 16.15
N ALA A 98 10.03 19.75 16.73
CA ALA A 98 11.36 19.23 17.01
C ALA A 98 11.39 18.55 18.38
N VAL A 99 12.03 17.38 18.46
CA VAL A 99 12.31 16.72 19.75
C VAL A 99 13.73 17.12 20.18
N PRO A 100 13.91 17.67 21.39
CA PRO A 100 15.20 18.17 21.80
C PRO A 100 16.24 17.04 21.88
N ALA A 101 17.41 17.27 21.28
CA ALA A 101 18.53 16.32 21.13
C ALA A 101 19.04 15.69 22.45
N ARG A 102 18.65 16.23 23.62
CA ARG A 102 19.01 15.67 24.94
C ARG A 102 18.47 14.26 25.19
N HIS A 103 17.45 13.84 24.44
CA HIS A 103 16.82 12.52 24.61
C HIS A 103 17.24 11.50 23.53
N LEU A 104 18.17 11.86 22.64
CA LEU A 104 18.57 11.01 21.52
C LEU A 104 19.94 10.36 21.75
N PRO A 105 20.17 9.14 21.24
CA PRO A 105 21.46 8.49 21.32
C PRO A 105 22.54 9.34 20.64
N ARG A 106 23.70 9.49 21.31
CA ARG A 106 24.89 10.07 20.68
C ARG A 106 25.73 8.95 20.11
N SER A 107 26.37 9.21 18.96
CA SER A 107 27.37 8.27 18.43
C SER A 107 28.48 8.06 19.47
N ALA A 108 28.92 6.80 19.63
CA ALA A 108 29.96 6.41 20.59
C ALA A 108 31.26 7.19 20.38
N ASP A 109 31.51 7.63 19.14
CA ASP A 109 32.73 8.35 18.74
C ASP A 109 32.65 9.87 19.00
N GLY A 110 31.52 10.37 19.53
CA GLY A 110 31.30 11.77 19.89
C GLY A 110 31.21 12.78 18.74
N GLY A 111 31.62 12.38 17.52
CA GLY A 111 31.68 13.26 16.34
C GLY A 111 30.33 13.51 15.65
N LEU A 112 29.38 12.57 15.74
CA LEU A 112 28.06 12.70 15.12
C LEU A 112 26.99 12.91 16.19
N GLN A 113 26.15 13.91 15.97
CA GLN A 113 24.95 14.16 16.76
C GLN A 113 23.73 13.77 15.93
N SER A 114 22.68 13.31 16.62
CA SER A 114 21.40 13.00 16.00
C SER A 114 20.32 13.90 16.56
N GLU A 115 19.44 14.37 15.68
CA GLU A 115 18.31 15.22 16.03
C GLU A 115 17.05 14.73 15.33
N LEU A 116 15.91 14.77 16.03
CA LEU A 116 14.66 14.20 15.55
C LEU A 116 13.65 15.32 15.30
N VAL A 117 13.18 15.39 14.06
CA VAL A 117 12.08 16.26 13.64
C VAL A 117 10.87 15.36 13.40
N VAL A 118 9.74 15.67 14.04
CA VAL A 118 8.49 14.93 13.84
C VAL A 118 7.54 15.80 13.04
N ALA A 119 7.19 15.35 11.83
CA ALA A 119 6.19 15.99 11.01
C ALA A 119 4.86 15.24 11.15
N ARG A 120 3.79 15.94 11.51
CA ARG A 120 2.42 15.42 11.50
C ARG A 120 1.75 15.84 10.20
N VAL A 121 1.37 14.86 9.40
CA VAL A 121 0.76 15.06 8.09
C VAL A 121 -0.66 14.51 8.13
N PRO A 122 -1.68 15.24 7.66
CA PRO A 122 -3.02 14.69 7.51
C PRO A 122 -2.95 13.54 6.51
N SER A 123 -3.38 12.37 6.96
CA SER A 123 -3.47 11.18 6.14
C SER A 123 -4.70 10.40 6.56
N LEU A 124 -5.51 10.04 5.58
CA LEU A 124 -6.60 9.09 5.75
C LEU A 124 -6.06 7.65 5.91
N GLN A 125 -4.79 7.41 5.55
CA GLN A 125 -4.18 6.08 5.58
C GLN A 125 -2.75 6.18 6.09
N SER A 126 -2.52 5.71 7.30
CA SER A 126 -1.20 5.80 7.93
C SER A 126 -0.19 4.79 7.36
N PHE A 127 -0.60 3.81 6.55
CA PHE A 127 0.25 2.70 6.09
C PHE A 127 0.56 2.71 4.57
N ASP A 128 0.05 3.68 3.82
CA ASP A 128 0.15 3.69 2.34
C ASP A 128 1.46 4.32 1.79
N GLY A 129 2.37 4.76 2.66
CA GLY A 129 3.63 5.41 2.27
C GLY A 129 3.53 6.88 1.87
N LYS A 130 2.36 7.41 1.52
CA LYS A 130 2.24 8.73 0.89
C LYS A 130 2.69 9.87 1.81
N ALA A 131 2.37 9.79 3.10
CA ALA A 131 2.82 10.77 4.07
C ALA A 131 4.35 10.77 4.18
N ALA A 132 4.98 9.58 4.23
CA ALA A 132 6.43 9.46 4.25
C ALA A 132 7.09 9.98 2.96
N ASP A 133 6.52 9.69 1.79
CA ASP A 133 7.05 10.17 0.50
C ASP A 133 6.98 11.69 0.37
N ARG A 134 5.88 12.29 0.81
CA ARG A 134 5.73 13.75 0.84
C ARG A 134 6.81 14.41 1.70
N ILE A 135 7.12 13.82 2.86
CA ILE A 135 8.16 14.33 3.77
C ILE A 135 9.56 14.06 3.19
N ARG A 136 9.83 12.87 2.64
CA ARG A 136 11.09 12.55 1.95
C ARG A 136 11.39 13.57 0.85
N ALA A 137 10.41 13.93 0.03
CA ALA A 137 10.60 14.90 -1.05
C ALA A 137 11.04 16.29 -0.55
N VAL A 138 10.65 16.69 0.67
CA VAL A 138 11.13 17.93 1.30
C VAL A 138 12.52 17.72 1.88
N VAL A 139 12.71 16.63 2.61
CA VAL A 139 14.00 16.26 3.22
C VAL A 139 15.12 16.18 2.18
N ASP A 140 14.88 15.53 1.04
CA ASP A 140 15.87 15.35 -0.03
C ASP A 140 16.27 16.67 -0.72
N ARG A 141 15.42 17.71 -0.62
CA ARG A 141 15.70 19.05 -1.18
C ARG A 141 16.38 19.98 -0.17
N THR A 142 16.15 19.75 1.12
CA THR A 142 16.63 20.63 2.18
C THR A 142 17.91 20.11 2.83
N VAL A 143 18.02 18.80 3.04
CA VAL A 143 19.14 18.20 3.76
C VAL A 143 20.29 17.90 2.82
N THR A 144 21.46 18.45 3.11
CA THR A 144 22.66 18.31 2.28
C THR A 144 23.84 17.76 3.07
N ALA A 145 24.76 17.05 2.39
CA ALA A 145 25.99 16.56 2.99
C ALA A 145 26.79 17.71 3.65
N PRO A 146 27.39 17.52 4.84
CA PRO A 146 27.70 16.26 5.51
C PRO A 146 26.60 15.73 6.46
N VAL A 147 25.41 16.32 6.47
CA VAL A 147 24.26 15.83 7.25
C VAL A 147 23.48 14.81 6.41
N THR A 148 23.07 13.71 7.02
CA THR A 148 22.19 12.72 6.42
C THR A 148 20.84 12.71 7.14
N ALA A 149 19.78 12.43 6.40
CA ALA A 149 18.43 12.34 6.94
C ALA A 149 17.83 10.96 6.65
N SER A 150 17.18 10.39 7.66
CA SER A 150 16.46 9.13 7.55
C SER A 150 14.99 9.34 7.93
N VAL A 151 14.10 9.17 6.95
CA VAL A 151 12.65 9.24 7.18
C VAL A 151 12.13 7.86 7.60
N THR A 152 11.45 7.81 8.74
CA THR A 152 10.92 6.58 9.34
C THR A 152 9.46 6.78 9.77
N GLY A 153 8.94 5.89 10.62
CA GLY A 153 7.58 5.90 11.11
C GLY A 153 6.66 4.91 10.40
N PHE A 154 5.42 4.87 10.87
CA PHE A 154 4.44 3.88 10.44
C PHE A 154 4.14 3.95 8.93
N SER A 155 4.04 5.17 8.38
CA SER A 155 3.86 5.37 6.93
C SER A 155 5.08 4.94 6.12
N ALA A 156 6.29 5.26 6.58
CA ALA A 156 7.52 4.91 5.86
C ALA A 156 7.71 3.40 5.76
N ILE A 157 7.46 2.68 6.86
CA ILE A 157 7.57 1.22 6.93
C ILE A 157 6.44 0.58 6.13
N GLY A 158 5.20 1.04 6.32
CA GLY A 158 4.04 0.50 5.62
C GLY A 158 4.14 0.63 4.10
N GLY A 159 4.54 1.81 3.63
CA GLY A 159 4.80 2.07 2.22
C GLY A 159 5.88 1.14 1.66
N ALA A 160 7.02 1.02 2.35
CA ALA A 160 8.11 0.15 1.89
C ALA A 160 7.71 -1.34 1.83
N VAL A 161 6.96 -1.82 2.84
CA VAL A 161 6.45 -3.20 2.85
C VAL A 161 5.44 -3.43 1.73
N SER A 162 4.51 -2.48 1.52
CA SER A 162 3.51 -2.56 0.46
C SER A 162 4.17 -2.54 -0.92
N GLU A 163 5.12 -1.63 -1.14
CA GLU A 163 5.84 -1.49 -2.41
C GLU A 163 6.66 -2.75 -2.72
N GLU A 164 7.43 -3.27 -1.77
CA GLU A 164 8.19 -4.51 -1.95
C GLU A 164 7.26 -5.71 -2.17
N SER A 165 6.10 -5.77 -1.51
CA SER A 165 5.11 -6.83 -1.74
C SER A 165 4.54 -6.79 -3.15
N VAL A 166 4.16 -5.60 -3.63
CA VAL A 166 3.65 -5.40 -5.00
C VAL A 166 4.72 -5.74 -6.03
N LYS A 167 5.95 -5.30 -5.80
CA LYS A 167 7.09 -5.58 -6.69
C LYS A 167 7.41 -7.08 -6.73
N ALA A 168 7.47 -7.74 -5.58
CA ALA A 168 7.71 -9.19 -5.52
C ALA A 168 6.60 -9.99 -6.22
N ALA A 169 5.33 -9.57 -6.07
CA ALA A 169 4.22 -10.18 -6.81
C ALA A 169 4.37 -9.98 -8.32
N HIS A 170 4.72 -8.76 -8.75
CA HIS A 170 4.94 -8.45 -10.16
C HIS A 170 6.08 -9.27 -10.77
N ASP A 171 7.22 -9.34 -10.09
CA ASP A 171 8.37 -10.13 -10.52
C ASP A 171 8.03 -11.63 -10.59
N ALA A 172 7.23 -12.13 -9.64
CA ALA A 172 6.74 -13.51 -9.66
C ALA A 172 5.79 -13.76 -10.83
N GLU A 173 4.89 -12.83 -11.17
CA GLU A 173 4.00 -12.94 -12.33
C GLU A 173 4.77 -12.99 -13.65
N LEU A 174 5.79 -12.15 -13.80
CA LEU A 174 6.64 -12.11 -15.00
C LEU A 174 7.36 -13.45 -15.25
N ILE A 175 7.65 -14.21 -14.18
CA ILE A 175 8.28 -15.52 -14.28
C ILE A 175 7.23 -16.63 -14.43
N ALA A 176 6.14 -16.55 -13.67
CA ALA A 176 5.10 -17.59 -13.62
C ALA A 176 4.31 -17.69 -14.92
N ILE A 177 3.93 -16.57 -15.54
CA ILE A 177 3.10 -16.57 -16.76
C ILE A 177 3.80 -17.28 -17.93
N PRO A 178 5.07 -16.99 -18.28
CA PRO A 178 5.79 -17.71 -19.32
C PRO A 178 5.92 -19.20 -19.04
N ILE A 179 6.26 -19.56 -17.80
CA ILE A 179 6.39 -20.97 -17.40
C ILE A 179 5.04 -21.69 -17.54
N LEU A 180 3.95 -21.09 -17.06
CA LEU A 180 2.60 -21.62 -17.20
C LEU A 180 2.22 -21.83 -18.66
N LEU A 181 2.50 -20.85 -19.53
CA LEU A 181 2.23 -20.96 -20.96
C LEU A 181 3.03 -22.08 -21.63
N ILE A 182 4.31 -22.25 -21.27
CA ILE A 182 5.15 -23.35 -21.76
C ILE A 182 4.58 -24.69 -21.31
N VAL A 183 4.18 -24.82 -20.04
CA VAL A 183 3.58 -26.04 -19.50
C VAL A 183 2.26 -26.36 -20.20
N LEU A 184 1.37 -25.37 -20.37
CA LEU A 184 0.10 -25.54 -21.10
C LEU A 184 0.37 -25.98 -22.55
N LEU A 185 1.33 -25.36 -23.23
CA LEU A 185 1.71 -25.74 -24.59
C LEU A 185 2.27 -27.17 -24.64
N LEU A 186 3.06 -27.59 -23.65
CA LEU A 186 3.63 -28.94 -23.60
C LEU A 186 2.56 -30.01 -23.33
N VAL A 187 1.60 -29.73 -22.46
CA VAL A 187 0.50 -30.63 -22.11
C VAL A 187 -0.47 -30.81 -23.27
N PHE A 188 -0.91 -29.71 -23.88
CA PHE A 188 -1.91 -29.75 -24.95
C PHE A 188 -1.30 -29.94 -26.34
N ARG A 189 0.01 -29.69 -26.49
CA ARG A 189 0.78 -29.77 -27.76
C ARG A 189 0.18 -28.94 -28.90
N SER A 190 -0.70 -28.00 -28.60
CA SER A 190 -1.42 -27.16 -29.55
C SER A 190 -1.68 -25.78 -28.93
N PRO A 191 -1.27 -24.68 -29.60
CA PRO A 191 -1.52 -23.33 -29.10
C PRO A 191 -3.01 -23.02 -28.90
N VAL A 192 -3.87 -23.54 -29.79
CA VAL A 192 -5.32 -23.31 -29.72
C VAL A 192 -5.92 -23.99 -28.49
N ALA A 193 -5.51 -25.22 -28.21
CA ALA A 193 -6.00 -25.96 -27.06
C ALA A 193 -5.48 -25.37 -25.74
N ALA A 194 -4.23 -24.87 -25.71
CA ALA A 194 -3.66 -24.16 -24.56
C ALA A 194 -4.27 -22.78 -24.31
N GLY A 195 -4.78 -22.11 -25.37
CA GLY A 195 -5.43 -20.82 -25.25
C GLY A 195 -6.74 -20.86 -24.45
N ILE A 196 -7.49 -21.96 -24.52
CA ILE A 196 -8.75 -22.14 -23.78
C ILE A 196 -8.54 -22.01 -22.25
N PRO A 197 -7.69 -22.82 -21.60
CA PRO A 197 -7.44 -22.70 -20.17
C PRO A 197 -6.75 -21.38 -19.80
N ALA A 198 -5.89 -20.83 -20.66
CA ALA A 198 -5.25 -19.53 -20.40
C ALA A 198 -6.27 -18.39 -20.31
N ILE A 199 -7.20 -18.31 -21.28
CA ILE A 199 -8.27 -17.31 -21.29
C ILE A 199 -9.21 -17.49 -20.09
N LEU A 200 -9.56 -18.74 -19.76
CA LEU A 200 -10.39 -19.03 -18.59
C LEU A 200 -9.71 -18.59 -17.29
N GLY A 201 -8.40 -18.83 -17.14
CA GLY A 201 -7.63 -18.37 -15.99
C GLY A 201 -7.63 -16.84 -15.88
N LEU A 202 -7.34 -16.14 -16.97
CA LEU A 202 -7.34 -14.68 -17.02
C LEU A 202 -8.74 -14.11 -16.71
N ALA A 203 -9.79 -14.67 -17.30
CA ALA A 203 -11.16 -14.28 -17.04
C ALA A 203 -11.56 -14.49 -15.55
N THR A 204 -11.05 -15.55 -14.93
CA THR A 204 -11.29 -15.85 -13.52
C THR A 204 -10.62 -14.83 -12.61
N VAL A 205 -9.34 -14.51 -12.85
CA VAL A 205 -8.60 -13.50 -12.09
C VAL A 205 -9.26 -12.13 -12.22
N ALA A 206 -9.60 -11.73 -13.45
CA ALA A 206 -10.24 -10.44 -13.72
C ALA A 206 -11.65 -10.35 -13.08
N SER A 207 -12.41 -11.44 -13.10
CA SER A 207 -13.72 -11.51 -12.42
C SER A 207 -13.59 -11.50 -10.90
N ALA A 208 -12.54 -12.11 -10.35
CA ALA A 208 -12.28 -12.11 -8.92
C ALA A 208 -12.03 -10.69 -8.41
N TYR A 209 -11.24 -9.88 -9.12
CA TYR A 209 -11.12 -8.45 -8.84
C TYR A 209 -12.50 -7.78 -8.85
N GLY A 210 -13.28 -7.92 -9.92
CA GLY A 210 -14.65 -7.40 -9.98
C GLY A 210 -15.55 -7.76 -8.80
N LEU A 211 -15.45 -9.02 -8.36
CA LEU A 211 -16.21 -9.51 -7.22
C LEU A 211 -15.74 -8.89 -5.90
N VAL A 212 -14.42 -8.76 -5.70
CA VAL A 212 -13.84 -8.10 -4.51
C VAL A 212 -14.26 -6.64 -4.45
N ASP A 213 -14.26 -5.91 -5.58
CA ASP A 213 -14.78 -4.53 -5.64
C ASP A 213 -16.23 -4.44 -5.15
N LEU A 214 -17.07 -5.33 -5.67
CA LEU A 214 -18.49 -5.35 -5.35
C LEU A 214 -18.71 -5.62 -3.86
N VAL A 215 -17.93 -6.53 -3.27
CA VAL A 215 -17.97 -6.81 -1.85
C VAL A 215 -17.48 -5.60 -1.05
N ALA A 216 -16.38 -4.96 -1.46
CA ALA A 216 -15.79 -3.80 -0.79
C ALA A 216 -16.74 -2.59 -0.73
N ARG A 217 -17.59 -2.40 -1.75
CA ARG A 217 -18.65 -1.37 -1.70
C ARG A 217 -19.75 -1.67 -0.69
N SER A 218 -19.99 -2.94 -0.41
CA SER A 218 -21.08 -3.36 0.48
C SER A 218 -20.65 -3.48 1.94
N ARG A 219 -19.36 -3.76 2.17
CA ARG A 219 -18.73 -3.91 3.49
C ARG A 219 -17.28 -3.48 3.39
N ASP A 220 -16.81 -2.68 4.35
CA ASP A 220 -15.38 -2.46 4.52
C ASP A 220 -14.71 -3.82 4.73
N ILE A 221 -13.93 -4.29 3.76
CA ILE A 221 -13.19 -5.55 3.87
C ILE A 221 -11.97 -5.26 4.73
N THR A 222 -12.12 -5.35 6.04
CA THR A 222 -11.01 -5.27 6.99
C THR A 222 -10.27 -6.62 7.06
N ASP A 223 -8.93 -6.56 7.06
CA ASP A 223 -7.99 -7.71 7.13
C ASP A 223 -8.04 -8.44 8.50
N VAL A 224 -8.73 -7.87 9.48
CA VAL A 224 -8.86 -8.40 10.83
C VAL A 224 -10.21 -9.07 11.03
N ALA A 225 -10.19 -10.38 11.24
CA ALA A 225 -11.36 -11.16 11.65
C ALA A 225 -11.96 -10.59 12.94
N THR A 226 -13.10 -9.90 12.82
CA THR A 226 -13.97 -9.60 13.96
C THR A 226 -14.65 -10.89 14.43
N PRO A 227 -14.69 -11.20 15.74
CA PRO A 227 -15.56 -12.26 16.26
C PRO A 227 -17.04 -11.93 16.09
#